data_AF-A0A7S4VVW8-F1
#
_entry.id   AF-A0A7S4VVW8-F1
#
_cell.length_a   1.000
_cell.length_b   1.000
_cell.length_c   1.000
_cell.angle_alpha   90.00
_cell.angle_beta   90.00
_cell.angle_gamma   90.00
#
_symmetry.space_group_name_H-M   'P 1'
#
loop_
_entity.id
_entity.type
_entity.pdbx_description
1 polymer ?
#
loop_
_entity_poly.entity_id
_entity_poly.type
_entity_poly.pdbx_seq_one_letter_code
_entity_poly.pdbx_strand_id
1 'polypeptide(L)'
;MDALACNREDEGDGGDVHSRVLSTLLNEMDGVSSNRGRGVLVVAATNRMHTIDAALLRPGRLEEHILLDMPGIADIEDIMRMHTAKMPLGKDVDLTDLAEVLFELEANGAIVEGICREACLLTIRNIVKPFDINDLVVPKSSFEEAICRWKR
;
A
#
# COMPACT_ATOMS: atom_id res chain seq x y z
N MET A 1 10.37 -6.71 5.12
CA MET A 1 11.40 -7.77 4.97
C MET A 1 12.76 -7.20 4.59
N ASP A 2 12.79 -6.21 3.70
CA ASP A 2 14.00 -5.72 3.03
C ASP A 2 15.10 -5.23 3.99
N ALA A 3 14.75 -4.75 5.19
CA ALA A 3 15.75 -4.33 6.18
C ALA A 3 16.45 -5.49 6.92
N LEU A 4 15.90 -6.71 6.86
CA LEU A 4 16.33 -7.86 7.68
C LEU A 4 16.75 -9.08 6.86
N ALA A 5 16.36 -9.14 5.59
CA ALA A 5 16.41 -10.35 4.76
C ALA A 5 17.26 -10.22 3.49
N CYS A 6 18.07 -9.16 3.37
CA CYS A 6 18.93 -8.93 2.21
C CYS A 6 20.06 -9.95 2.08
N ASN A 7 20.56 -10.12 0.85
CA ASN A 7 21.69 -10.99 0.52
C ASN A 7 22.95 -10.64 1.34
N ARG A 8 23.67 -11.69 1.74
CA ARG A 8 24.88 -11.61 2.58
C ARG A 8 26.07 -10.94 1.88
N GLU A 9 26.03 -10.80 0.56
CA GLU A 9 27.13 -10.31 -0.28
C GLU A 9 27.07 -8.79 -0.54
N ASP A 10 25.93 -8.13 -0.26
CA ASP A 10 25.71 -6.72 -0.65
C ASP A 10 26.16 -5.68 0.40
N GLU A 11 26.65 -6.08 1.57
CA GLU A 11 26.99 -5.15 2.67
C GLU A 11 28.42 -5.32 3.22
N GLY A 12 29.29 -4.33 2.99
CA GLY A 12 30.66 -4.27 3.54
C GLY A 12 30.70 -3.94 5.05
N ASP A 13 31.78 -4.39 5.73
CA ASP A 13 32.23 -4.21 7.15
C ASP A 13 31.22 -4.34 8.32
N GLY A 14 29.92 -4.16 8.09
CA GLY A 14 28.80 -4.36 9.04
C GLY A 14 28.05 -5.68 8.89
N GLY A 15 28.46 -6.55 7.96
CA GLY A 15 27.72 -7.76 7.58
C GLY A 15 27.57 -8.86 8.65
N ASP A 16 28.39 -8.86 9.71
CA ASP A 16 28.34 -9.90 10.76
C ASP A 16 27.04 -9.83 11.58
N VAL A 17 26.54 -8.62 11.89
CA VAL A 17 25.29 -8.48 12.66
C VAL A 17 24.08 -8.87 11.82
N HIS A 18 24.00 -8.41 10.56
CA HIS A 18 22.91 -8.75 9.65
C HIS A 18 22.87 -10.26 9.36
N SER A 19 24.03 -10.88 9.13
CA SER A 19 24.13 -12.33 8.92
C SER A 19 23.65 -13.14 10.13
N ARG A 20 23.96 -12.70 11.36
CA ARG A 20 23.47 -13.34 12.59
C ARG A 20 21.97 -13.20 12.76
N VAL A 21 21.41 -12.02 12.48
CA VAL A 21 19.96 -11.78 12.54
C VAL A 21 19.22 -12.66 11.53
N LEU A 22 19.72 -12.72 10.30
CA LEU A 22 19.16 -13.58 9.25
C LEU A 22 19.25 -15.07 9.63
N SER A 23 20.38 -15.52 10.15
CA SER A 23 20.56 -16.91 10.58
C SER A 23 19.63 -17.28 11.74
N THR A 24 19.42 -16.35 12.67
CA THR A 24 18.45 -16.51 13.77
C THR A 24 17.04 -16.62 13.23
N LEU A 25 16.65 -15.73 12.31
CA LEU A 25 15.34 -15.77 11.65
C LEU A 25 15.08 -17.11 10.96
N LEU A 26 16.06 -17.61 10.20
CA LEU A 26 15.97 -18.92 9.53
C LEU A 26 15.77 -20.07 10.52
N ASN A 27 16.52 -20.06 11.63
CA ASN A 27 16.40 -21.09 12.67
C ASN A 27 15.01 -21.07 13.35
N GLU A 28 14.49 -19.88 13.63
CA GLU A 28 13.14 -19.75 14.18
C GLU A 28 12.06 -20.20 13.18
N MET A 29 12.22 -19.87 11.90
CA MET A 29 11.30 -20.34 10.85
C MET A 29 11.25 -21.87 10.75
N ASP A 30 12.41 -22.54 10.80
CA ASP A 30 12.48 -24.00 10.76
C ASP A 30 11.87 -24.63 12.05
N GLY A 31 12.02 -23.96 13.18
CA GLY A 31 11.42 -24.35 14.46
C GLY A 31 9.88 -24.25 14.45
N VAL A 32 9.33 -23.23 13.79
CA VAL A 32 7.87 -23.04 13.63
C VAL A 32 7.26 -24.14 12.77
N SER A 33 7.91 -24.51 11.65
CA SER A 33 7.44 -25.58 10.75
C SER A 33 7.39 -26.98 11.42
N SER A 34 8.13 -27.16 12.52
CA SER A 34 8.24 -28.43 13.25
C SER A 34 7.15 -28.62 14.33
N ASN A 35 6.42 -27.57 14.70
CA ASN A 35 5.54 -27.58 15.87
C ASN A 35 4.10 -28.00 15.52
N ARG A 36 3.81 -29.29 15.61
CA ARG A 36 2.53 -29.93 15.17
C ARG A 36 1.28 -29.58 16.01
N GLY A 37 1.38 -28.69 17.00
CA GLY A 37 0.32 -28.40 17.97
C GLY A 37 -0.40 -27.05 17.81
N ARG A 38 0.20 -26.08 17.10
CA ARG A 38 -0.42 -24.78 16.76
C ARG A 38 0.08 -24.39 15.36
N GLY A 39 -0.82 -24.35 14.38
CA GLY A 39 -0.47 -23.87 13.04
C GLY A 39 -0.19 -22.37 13.09
N VAL A 40 1.02 -21.97 12.72
CA VAL A 40 1.43 -20.56 12.57
C VAL A 40 1.57 -20.29 11.08
N LEU A 41 0.89 -19.25 10.59
CA LEU A 41 1.07 -18.74 9.22
C LEU A 41 1.96 -17.50 9.26
N VAL A 42 3.05 -17.52 8.49
CA VAL A 42 3.97 -16.39 8.35
C VAL A 42 3.66 -15.68 7.04
N VAL A 43 3.33 -14.39 7.10
CA VAL A 43 3.12 -13.53 5.94
C VAL A 43 4.19 -12.45 5.91
N ALA A 44 4.79 -12.26 4.74
CA ALA A 44 5.90 -11.35 4.52
C ALA A 44 5.63 -10.46 3.30
N ALA A 45 5.98 -9.17 3.39
CA ALA A 45 5.86 -8.23 2.29
C ALA A 45 7.21 -7.57 1.97
N THR A 46 7.49 -7.42 0.67
CA THR A 46 8.71 -6.83 0.12
C THR A 46 8.41 -6.16 -1.22
N ASN A 47 9.05 -5.02 -1.48
CA ASN A 47 9.04 -4.38 -2.79
C ASN A 47 10.28 -4.79 -3.63
N ARG A 48 11.13 -5.67 -3.09
CA ARG A 48 12.44 -6.06 -3.64
C ARG A 48 12.66 -7.57 -3.51
N MET A 49 11.79 -8.37 -4.14
CA MET A 49 11.91 -9.84 -4.11
C MET A 49 13.31 -10.35 -4.51
N HIS A 50 13.97 -9.67 -5.45
CA HIS A 50 15.31 -10.04 -5.94
C HIS A 50 16.44 -9.85 -4.91
N THR A 51 16.25 -9.04 -3.86
CA THR A 51 17.27 -8.81 -2.82
C THR A 51 17.15 -9.80 -1.67
N ILE A 52 16.06 -10.59 -1.61
CA ILE A 52 15.82 -11.53 -0.51
C ILE A 52 16.76 -12.73 -0.59
N ASP A 53 17.37 -13.10 0.54
CA ASP A 53 18.24 -14.28 0.63
C ASP A 53 17.50 -15.55 0.20
N ALA A 54 18.09 -16.28 -0.76
CA ALA A 54 17.50 -17.46 -1.38
C ALA A 54 17.17 -18.59 -0.38
N ALA A 55 17.78 -18.60 0.81
CA ALA A 55 17.45 -19.56 1.86
C ALA A 55 16.04 -19.33 2.42
N LEU A 56 15.54 -18.09 2.46
CA LEU A 56 14.17 -17.79 2.92
C LEU A 56 13.10 -18.28 1.95
N LEU A 57 13.43 -18.34 0.65
CA LEU A 57 12.52 -18.70 -0.44
C LEU A 57 12.40 -20.22 -0.65
N ARG A 58 13.04 -21.03 0.19
CA ARG A 58 12.99 -22.50 0.07
C ARG A 58 11.66 -23.06 0.60
N PRO A 59 11.23 -24.24 0.11
CA PRO A 59 10.04 -24.92 0.62
C PRO A 59 10.05 -25.08 2.14
N GLY A 60 8.88 -24.90 2.78
CA GLY A 60 8.73 -24.93 4.25
C GLY A 60 9.10 -23.63 4.98
N ARG A 61 9.42 -22.55 4.25
CA ARG A 61 9.65 -21.19 4.76
C ARG A 61 8.72 -20.19 4.06
N LEU A 62 9.25 -19.26 3.24
CA LEU A 62 8.45 -18.38 2.38
C LEU A 62 8.30 -19.04 1.01
N GLU A 63 7.51 -20.11 0.97
CA GLU A 63 7.37 -20.93 -0.24
C GLU A 63 6.39 -20.33 -1.27
N GLU A 64 5.27 -19.77 -0.79
CA GLU A 64 4.25 -19.16 -1.65
C GLU A 64 4.54 -17.68 -1.88
N HIS A 65 4.65 -17.29 -3.14
CA HIS A 65 4.94 -15.91 -3.55
C HIS A 65 3.74 -15.35 -4.30
N ILE A 66 3.13 -14.31 -3.74
CA ILE A 66 2.01 -13.60 -4.35
C ILE A 66 2.53 -12.24 -4.83
N LEU A 67 2.54 -12.05 -6.15
CA LEU A 67 2.84 -10.75 -6.75
C LEU A 67 1.60 -9.87 -6.69
N LEU A 68 1.75 -8.65 -6.20
CA LEU A 68 0.72 -7.62 -6.23
C LEU A 68 0.97 -6.70 -7.42
N ASP A 69 0.13 -6.83 -8.45
CA ASP A 69 0.19 -5.99 -9.64
C ASP A 69 -0.51 -4.65 -9.43
N MET A 70 -0.37 -3.76 -10.41
CA MET A 70 -1.10 -2.49 -10.44
C MET A 70 -2.61 -2.73 -10.50
N PRO A 71 -3.42 -1.96 -9.76
CA PRO A 71 -4.86 -2.14 -9.72
C PRO A 71 -5.50 -1.80 -11.08
N GLY A 72 -6.52 -2.57 -11.48
CA GLY A 72 -7.36 -2.22 -12.62
C GLY A 72 -8.37 -1.12 -12.28
N ILE A 73 -9.15 -0.69 -13.28
CA ILE A 73 -10.18 0.35 -13.10
C ILE A 73 -11.16 -0.01 -11.97
N ALA A 74 -11.67 -1.25 -11.96
CA ALA A 74 -12.60 -1.71 -10.93
C ALA A 74 -11.95 -1.73 -9.53
N ASP A 75 -10.69 -2.14 -9.43
CA ASP A 75 -9.95 -2.14 -8.16
C ASP A 75 -9.73 -0.71 -7.65
N ILE A 76 -9.39 0.22 -8.54
CA ILE A 76 -9.24 1.65 -8.23
C ILE A 76 -10.57 2.22 -7.72
N GLU A 77 -11.67 1.92 -8.40
CA GLU A 77 -13.01 2.34 -7.98
C GLU A 77 -13.35 1.81 -6.59
N ASP A 78 -13.06 0.54 -6.31
CA ASP A 78 -13.27 -0.07 -4.99
C ASP A 78 -12.41 0.58 -3.90
N ILE A 79 -11.13 0.89 -4.20
CA ILE A 79 -10.24 1.63 -3.31
C ILE A 79 -10.82 3.03 -3.05
N MET A 80 -11.28 3.74 -4.09
CA MET A 80 -11.94 5.03 -3.93
C MET A 80 -13.20 4.92 -3.08
N ARG A 81 -14.07 3.94 -3.33
CA ARG A 81 -15.28 3.69 -2.53
C ARG A 81 -14.94 3.46 -1.06
N MET A 82 -13.88 2.69 -0.78
CA MET A 82 -13.41 2.46 0.59
C MET A 82 -12.95 3.75 1.27
N HIS A 83 -12.12 4.55 0.60
CA HIS A 83 -11.58 5.79 1.16
C HIS A 83 -12.61 6.93 1.22
N THR A 84 -13.64 6.88 0.38
CA THR A 84 -14.73 7.87 0.35
C THR A 84 -15.98 7.45 1.13
N ALA A 85 -16.01 6.25 1.73
CA ALA A 85 -17.19 5.71 2.41
C ALA A 85 -17.75 6.60 3.54
N LYS A 86 -16.90 7.44 4.15
CA LYS A 86 -17.28 8.40 5.20
C LYS A 86 -17.20 9.86 4.74
N MET A 87 -16.91 10.09 3.47
CA MET A 87 -16.82 11.42 2.89
C MET A 87 -18.20 11.87 2.40
N PRO A 88 -18.65 13.09 2.70
CA PRO A 88 -19.89 13.62 2.17
C PRO A 88 -19.68 14.01 0.70
N LEU A 89 -19.82 13.07 -0.23
CA LEU A 89 -19.60 13.33 -1.65
C LEU A 89 -20.71 14.19 -2.26
N GLY A 90 -20.32 15.09 -3.17
CA GLY A 90 -21.25 15.84 -4.00
C GLY A 90 -21.99 14.94 -4.98
N LYS A 91 -23.19 15.36 -5.40
CA LYS A 91 -24.01 14.63 -6.38
C LYS A 91 -23.37 14.58 -7.78
N ASP A 92 -22.40 15.45 -8.01
CA ASP A 92 -21.59 15.55 -9.22
C ASP A 92 -20.40 14.59 -9.25
N VAL A 93 -20.12 13.88 -8.14
CA VAL A 93 -19.01 12.94 -8.05
C VAL A 93 -19.42 11.57 -8.57
N ASP A 94 -18.89 11.21 -9.74
CA ASP A 94 -18.90 9.84 -10.25
C ASP A 94 -17.52 9.19 -10.00
N LEU A 95 -17.49 8.16 -9.17
CA LEU A 95 -16.26 7.44 -8.84
C LEU A 95 -15.75 6.60 -10.00
N THR A 96 -16.65 6.18 -10.91
CA THR A 96 -16.30 5.39 -12.10
C THR A 96 -15.47 6.25 -13.06
N ASP A 97 -15.95 7.45 -13.37
CA ASP A 97 -15.24 8.43 -14.20
C ASP A 97 -13.85 8.75 -13.61
N LEU A 98 -13.79 8.97 -12.30
CA LEU A 98 -12.52 9.28 -11.62
C LEU A 98 -11.57 8.09 -11.64
N ALA A 99 -12.07 6.86 -11.48
CA ALA A 99 -11.26 5.64 -11.55
C ALA A 99 -10.65 5.43 -12.94
N GLU A 100 -11.38 5.72 -14.02
CA GLU A 100 -10.83 5.68 -15.38
C GLU A 100 -9.67 6.66 -15.56
N VAL A 101 -9.84 7.90 -15.09
CA VAL A 101 -8.77 8.93 -15.15
C VAL A 101 -7.55 8.51 -14.32
N LEU A 102 -7.76 7.92 -13.15
CA LEU A 102 -6.65 7.45 -12.29
C LEU A 102 -5.95 6.22 -12.87
N PHE A 103 -6.68 5.34 -13.55
CA PHE A 103 -6.12 4.19 -14.25
C PHE A 103 -5.22 4.63 -15.41
N GLU A 104 -5.64 5.60 -16.23
CA GLU A 104 -4.81 6.17 -17.30
C GLU A 104 -3.51 6.81 -16.79
N LEU A 105 -3.47 7.18 -15.51
CA LEU A 105 -2.31 7.75 -14.85
C LEU A 105 -1.45 6.72 -14.10
N GLU A 106 -1.75 5.44 -14.24
CA GLU A 106 -1.06 4.35 -13.54
C GLU A 106 -1.04 4.59 -12.01
N ALA A 107 -2.17 5.04 -11.45
CA ALA A 107 -2.28 5.28 -10.02
C ALA A 107 -2.32 3.96 -9.22
N ASN A 108 -1.42 3.82 -8.25
CA ASN A 108 -1.46 2.74 -7.27
C ASN A 108 -2.39 3.09 -6.09
N GLY A 109 -2.71 2.12 -5.23
CA GLY A 109 -3.65 2.33 -4.13
C GLY A 109 -3.27 3.48 -3.18
N ALA A 110 -1.97 3.73 -2.97
CA ALA A 110 -1.53 4.85 -2.13
C ALA A 110 -1.77 6.22 -2.81
N ILE A 111 -1.61 6.29 -4.13
CA ILE A 111 -1.96 7.50 -4.91
C ILE A 111 -3.47 7.76 -4.83
N VAL A 112 -4.28 6.71 -5.02
CA VAL A 112 -5.75 6.80 -4.95
C VAL A 112 -6.22 7.30 -3.57
N GLU A 113 -5.67 6.75 -2.48
CA GLU A 113 -5.92 7.24 -1.11
C GLU A 113 -5.53 8.72 -0.97
N GLY A 114 -4.33 9.07 -1.43
CA GLY A 114 -3.80 10.42 -1.33
C GLY A 114 -4.69 11.44 -2.05
N ILE A 115 -5.23 11.08 -3.21
CA ILE A 115 -6.14 11.92 -3.99
C ILE A 115 -7.48 12.10 -3.26
N CYS A 116 -8.05 11.03 -2.71
CA CYS A 116 -9.28 11.13 -1.92
C CYS A 116 -9.11 12.04 -0.70
N ARG A 117 -7.98 11.88 0.01
CA ARG A 117 -7.64 12.71 1.17
C ARG A 117 -7.39 14.17 0.80
N GLU A 118 -6.63 14.43 -0.26
CA GLU A 118 -6.32 15.79 -0.70
C GLU A 118 -7.58 16.50 -1.21
N ALA A 119 -8.49 15.81 -1.92
CA ALA A 119 -9.76 16.38 -2.35
C ALA A 119 -10.56 16.92 -1.15
N CYS A 120 -10.67 16.14 -0.06
CA CYS A 120 -11.31 16.59 1.17
C CYS A 120 -10.62 17.82 1.79
N LEU A 121 -9.29 17.79 1.88
CA LEU A 121 -8.51 18.90 2.43
C LEU A 121 -8.65 20.18 1.59
N LEU A 122 -8.68 20.07 0.27
CA LEU A 122 -8.91 21.19 -0.64
C LEU A 122 -10.30 21.80 -0.42
N THR A 123 -11.33 20.96 -0.29
CA THR A 123 -12.67 21.43 0.04
C THR A 123 -12.68 22.23 1.35
N ILE A 124 -12.06 21.69 2.41
CA ILE A 124 -11.99 22.37 3.72
C ILE A 124 -11.22 23.69 3.63
N ARG A 125 -10.07 23.72 2.94
CA ARG A 125 -9.24 24.93 2.77
C ARG A 125 -9.95 26.03 1.98
N ASN A 126 -10.83 25.66 1.04
CA ASN A 126 -11.57 26.61 0.21
C ASN A 126 -12.79 27.22 0.92
N ILE A 127 -13.14 26.77 2.12
CA ILE A 127 -14.23 27.36 2.90
C ILE A 127 -13.75 28.64 3.58
N VAL A 128 -14.23 29.78 3.08
CA VAL A 128 -13.82 31.13 3.52
C VAL A 128 -14.64 31.64 4.72
N LYS A 129 -15.80 31.04 5.00
CA LYS A 129 -16.74 31.47 6.06
C LYS A 129 -16.91 30.40 7.14
N PRO A 130 -17.33 30.76 8.36
CA PRO A 130 -17.77 29.78 9.34
C PRO A 130 -18.83 28.87 8.72
N PHE A 131 -18.63 27.56 8.80
CA PHE A 131 -19.53 26.55 8.27
C PHE A 131 -19.80 25.49 9.33
N ASP A 132 -20.96 24.85 9.26
CA ASP A 132 -21.23 23.64 10.04
C ASP A 132 -20.60 22.45 9.31
N ILE A 133 -19.88 21.60 10.04
CA ILE A 133 -19.23 20.41 9.47
C ILE A 133 -20.23 19.46 8.81
N ASN A 134 -21.50 19.49 9.24
CA ASN A 134 -22.58 18.69 8.67
C ASN A 134 -22.98 19.15 7.26
N ASP A 135 -22.66 20.38 6.87
CA ASP A 135 -22.94 20.94 5.54
C ASP A 135 -21.76 20.74 4.56
N LEU A 136 -20.67 20.11 5.02
CA LEU A 136 -19.52 19.84 4.16
C LEU A 136 -19.94 18.90 3.03
N VAL A 137 -19.63 19.28 1.80
CA VAL A 137 -19.81 18.43 0.61
C VAL A 137 -18.55 18.53 -0.23
N VAL A 138 -17.95 17.39 -0.58
CA VAL A 138 -16.74 17.31 -1.40
C VAL A 138 -17.16 17.23 -2.88
N PRO A 139 -16.97 18.29 -3.69
CA PRO A 139 -17.39 18.32 -5.08
C PRO A 139 -16.37 17.62 -6.00
N LYS A 140 -16.80 17.29 -7.23
CA LYS A 140 -15.92 16.69 -8.25
C LYS A 140 -14.69 17.57 -8.55
N SER A 141 -14.86 18.89 -8.55
CA SER A 141 -13.78 19.85 -8.78
C SER A 141 -12.61 19.73 -7.78
N SER A 142 -12.87 19.30 -6.54
CA SER A 142 -11.79 19.07 -5.56
C SER A 142 -10.97 17.83 -5.88
N PHE A 143 -11.60 16.78 -6.44
CA PHE A 143 -10.90 15.60 -6.94
C PHE A 143 -10.08 15.94 -8.19
N GLU A 144 -10.65 16.67 -9.14
CA GLU A 144 -9.95 17.13 -10.34
C GLU A 144 -8.72 17.99 -10.00
N GLU A 145 -8.86 18.89 -9.03
CA GLU A 145 -7.74 19.69 -8.54
C GLU A 145 -6.68 18.82 -7.84
N ALA A 146 -7.09 17.86 -7.00
CA ALA A 146 -6.17 16.92 -6.35
C ALA A 146 -5.39 16.09 -7.37
N ILE A 147 -6.06 15.58 -8.41
CA ILE A 147 -5.43 14.85 -9.53
C ILE A 147 -4.44 15.76 -10.28
N CYS A 148 -4.83 17.00 -10.59
CA CYS A 148 -3.95 17.97 -11.26
C CYS A 148 -2.70 18.31 -10.45
N ARG A 149 -2.83 18.42 -9.13
CA ARG A 149 -1.68 18.66 -8.23
C ARG A 149 -0.75 17.47 -8.17
N TRP A 150 -1.29 16.26 -8.22
CA TRP A 150 -0.49 15.03 -8.21
C TRP A 150 0.29 14.82 -9.51
N LYS A 151 -0.24 15.27 -10.66
CA LYS A 151 0.47 15.22 -11.95
C LYS A 151 1.73 16.11 -12.05
N ARG A 152 1.93 17.05 -11.13
CA ARG A 152 3.07 17.99 -11.14
C ARG A 152 4.25 17.46 -10.35
#